data_AF-A0A0Q9XUW0-F1
#
_entry.id   AF-A0A0Q9XUW0-F1
#
_cell.length_a   1.000
_cell.length_b   1.000
_cell.length_c   1.000
_cell.angle_alpha   90.00
_cell.angle_beta   90.00
_cell.angle_gamma   90.00
#
_symmetry.space_group_name_H-M   'P 1'
#
loop_
_entity.id
_entity.type
_entity.pdbx_description
1 polymer ?
#
loop_
_entity_poly.entity_id
_entity_poly.type
_entity_poly.pdbx_seq_one_letter_code
_entity_poly.pdbx_strand_id
1 'polypeptide(L)'
;MFKNQNEQIRSGWIILIGLIAMYIFQSIFSIPGIILLAVTELTNQSATITVDIMTAYENRPWILLLTQGGGTIGGIIATLLLWKFLNRQPIKELGFKGSWKDFIFGLFLGAISITLIFFLLMATGDIKLLNLISQPDFNSFTMSFLIMFILVGFFEEMFFRGYVIKTMASRQNKKWVIYLVSAVVFSIAHGANPNVSI
;
A
#
# COMPACT_ATOMS: atom_id res chain seq x y z
N MET A 1 23.09 -21.70 7.86
CA MET A 1 22.84 -20.35 7.27
C MET A 1 21.36 -19.95 7.25
N PHE A 2 20.43 -20.85 6.89
CA PHE A 2 18.99 -20.54 6.76
C PHE A 2 18.18 -20.61 8.06
N LYS A 3 18.65 -21.36 9.07
CA LYS A 3 17.98 -21.54 10.36
C LYS A 3 18.58 -20.66 11.46
N ASN A 4 17.77 -20.28 12.45
CA ASN A 4 18.20 -19.61 13.68
C ASN A 4 18.68 -20.65 14.72
N GLN A 5 19.07 -20.20 15.92
CA GLN A 5 19.52 -21.07 17.01
C GLN A 5 18.46 -22.08 17.48
N ASN A 6 17.19 -21.84 17.14
CA ASN A 6 16.04 -22.69 17.49
C ASN A 6 15.59 -23.58 16.31
N GLU A 7 16.46 -23.78 15.30
CA GLU A 7 16.20 -24.53 14.06
C GLU A 7 15.06 -24.00 13.16
N GLN A 8 14.57 -22.80 13.41
CA GLN A 8 13.51 -22.16 12.63
C GLN A 8 14.12 -21.35 11.47
N ILE A 9 13.42 -21.25 10.34
CA ILE A 9 13.84 -20.38 9.23
C ILE A 9 13.96 -18.94 9.76
N ARG A 10 15.09 -18.28 9.45
CA ARG A 10 15.36 -16.90 9.88
C ARG A 10 14.31 -15.94 9.30
N SER A 11 13.93 -14.93 10.08
CA SER A 11 12.91 -13.95 9.71
C SER A 11 13.19 -13.23 8.39
N GLY A 12 14.46 -12.93 8.08
CA GLY A 12 14.83 -12.26 6.84
C GLY A 12 14.41 -13.01 5.57
N TRP A 13 14.55 -14.34 5.54
CA TRP A 13 14.11 -15.16 4.39
C TRP A 13 12.59 -15.20 4.27
N ILE A 14 11.89 -15.27 5.40
CA ILE A 14 10.42 -15.25 5.41
C ILE A 14 9.90 -13.91 4.90
N ILE A 15 10.50 -12.80 5.34
CA ILE A 15 10.16 -11.45 4.88
C ILE A 15 10.47 -11.29 3.39
N LEU A 16 11.62 -11.77 2.92
CA LEU A 16 11.99 -11.71 1.50
C LEU A 16 10.99 -12.47 0.61
N ILE A 17 10.60 -13.69 1.01
CA ILE A 17 9.54 -14.45 0.34
C ILE A 17 8.23 -13.66 0.39
N GLY A 18 7.95 -13.02 1.52
CA GLY A 18 6.81 -12.12 1.71
C GLY A 18 6.74 -11.02 0.68
N LEU A 19 7.84 -10.29 0.50
CA LEU A 19 7.98 -9.20 -0.48
C LEU A 19 7.81 -9.71 -1.91
N ILE A 20 8.48 -10.80 -2.26
CA ILE A 20 8.38 -11.36 -3.63
C ILE A 20 6.94 -11.78 -3.92
N ALA A 21 6.31 -12.52 -3.00
CA ALA A 21 4.94 -12.98 -3.20
C ALA A 21 3.94 -11.81 -3.28
N MET A 22 4.08 -10.77 -2.45
CA MET A 22 3.18 -9.60 -2.55
C MET A 22 3.33 -8.88 -3.89
N TYR A 23 4.54 -8.75 -4.45
CA TYR A 23 4.73 -8.12 -5.76
C TYR A 23 4.14 -8.97 -6.89
N ILE A 24 4.30 -10.30 -6.83
CA ILE A 24 3.71 -11.22 -7.82
C ILE A 24 2.19 -11.13 -7.77
N PHE A 25 1.57 -11.21 -6.58
CA PHE A 25 0.12 -11.14 -6.45
C PHE A 25 -0.43 -9.76 -6.84
N GLN A 26 0.24 -8.67 -6.46
CA GLN A 26 -0.13 -7.33 -6.90
C GLN A 26 -0.13 -7.24 -8.44
N SER A 27 0.91 -7.76 -9.08
CA SER A 27 1.02 -7.77 -10.54
C SER A 27 -0.12 -8.57 -11.16
N ILE A 28 -0.38 -9.79 -10.69
CA ILE A 28 -1.46 -10.66 -11.22
C ILE A 28 -2.83 -9.99 -11.09
N PHE A 29 -3.13 -9.41 -9.92
CA PHE A 29 -4.44 -8.82 -9.67
C PHE A 29 -4.61 -7.43 -10.33
N SER A 30 -3.52 -6.80 -10.77
CA SER A 30 -3.60 -5.58 -11.58
C SER A 30 -3.96 -5.85 -13.05
N ILE A 31 -3.72 -7.07 -13.55
CA ILE A 31 -3.91 -7.44 -14.96
C ILE A 31 -5.31 -7.12 -15.50
N PRO A 32 -6.41 -7.45 -14.81
CA PRO A 32 -7.75 -7.13 -15.32
C PRO A 32 -7.96 -5.63 -15.57
N GLY A 33 -7.43 -4.78 -14.68
CA GLY A 33 -7.47 -3.33 -14.83
C GLY A 33 -6.61 -2.85 -16.01
N ILE A 34 -5.41 -3.43 -16.20
CA ILE A 34 -4.52 -3.12 -17.33
C ILE A 34 -5.16 -3.53 -18.67
N ILE A 35 -5.75 -4.74 -18.75
CA ILE A 35 -6.44 -5.21 -19.96
C ILE A 35 -7.60 -4.28 -20.29
N LEU A 36 -8.40 -3.91 -19.29
CA LEU A 36 -9.54 -3.03 -19.50
C LEU A 36 -9.09 -1.64 -19.97
N LEU A 37 -8.03 -1.09 -19.37
CA LEU A 37 -7.41 0.14 -19.85
C LEU A 37 -7.02 0.02 -21.33
N ALA A 38 -6.26 -1.01 -21.68
CA ALA A 38 -5.78 -1.24 -23.04
C ALA A 38 -6.95 -1.36 -24.04
N VAL A 39 -7.98 -2.15 -23.74
CA VAL A 39 -9.17 -2.28 -24.59
C VAL A 39 -9.88 -0.94 -24.77
N THR A 40 -10.06 -0.19 -23.69
CA THR A 40 -10.76 1.10 -23.76
C THR A 40 -9.98 2.16 -24.53
N GLU A 41 -8.65 2.19 -24.42
CA GLU A 41 -7.81 3.10 -25.20
C GLU A 41 -7.78 2.72 -26.69
N LEU A 42 -7.62 1.43 -27.00
CA LEU A 42 -7.62 0.94 -28.38
C LEU A 42 -8.96 1.17 -29.09
N THR A 43 -10.08 1.13 -28.37
CA THR A 43 -11.43 1.33 -28.95
C THR A 43 -11.71 2.80 -29.23
N ASN A 44 -11.09 3.74 -28.49
CA ASN A 44 -11.36 5.18 -28.59
C ASN A 44 -10.31 5.95 -29.41
N GLN A 45 -9.25 5.29 -29.88
CA GLN A 45 -8.21 5.92 -30.70
C GLN A 45 -8.54 5.88 -32.19
N SER A 46 -8.45 7.03 -32.87
CA SER A 46 -8.68 7.13 -34.32
C SER A 46 -7.41 7.16 -35.19
N ALA A 47 -6.19 7.33 -34.65
CA ALA A 47 -4.99 7.40 -35.51
C ALA A 47 -3.59 7.30 -34.85
N THR A 48 -3.41 7.42 -33.52
CA THR A 48 -2.06 7.57 -32.94
C THR A 48 -1.78 6.55 -31.83
N ILE A 49 -0.74 5.72 -32.02
CA ILE A 49 -0.28 4.67 -31.08
C ILE A 49 0.63 5.31 -30.02
N THR A 50 0.11 6.27 -29.26
CA THR A 50 0.77 6.76 -28.05
C THR A 50 -0.27 6.76 -26.94
N VAL A 51 -0.30 5.69 -26.16
CA VAL A 51 -1.13 5.60 -24.96
C VAL A 51 -0.39 6.31 -23.84
N ASP A 52 -0.80 7.53 -23.50
CA ASP A 52 -0.41 8.14 -22.23
C ASP A 52 -1.24 7.51 -21.12
N ILE A 53 -0.61 6.60 -20.37
CA ILE A 53 -1.24 5.86 -19.27
C ILE A 53 -1.71 6.81 -18.17
N MET A 54 -0.99 7.91 -17.94
CA MET A 54 -1.30 8.85 -16.87
C MET A 54 -2.58 9.62 -17.21
N THR A 55 -2.67 10.15 -18.44
CA THR A 55 -3.89 10.79 -18.95
C THR A 55 -5.07 9.81 -19.02
N ALA A 56 -4.81 8.55 -19.39
CA ALA A 56 -5.87 7.54 -19.45
C ALA A 56 -6.49 7.25 -18.07
N TYR A 57 -5.68 7.26 -17.01
CA TYR A 57 -6.17 7.14 -15.63
C TYR A 57 -6.89 8.39 -15.13
N GLU A 58 -6.43 9.59 -15.49
CA GLU A 58 -7.11 10.86 -15.15
C GLU A 58 -8.54 10.90 -15.70
N ASN A 59 -8.73 10.43 -16.94
CA ASN A 59 -10.04 10.37 -17.57
C ASN A 59 -10.94 9.26 -16.99
N ARG A 60 -10.36 8.23 -16.37
CA ARG A 60 -11.08 7.01 -15.92
C ARG A 60 -10.56 6.52 -14.56
N PRO A 61 -10.85 7.24 -13.47
CA PRO A 61 -10.31 6.94 -12.14
C PRO A 61 -10.75 5.57 -11.60
N TRP A 62 -11.88 5.04 -12.08
CA TRP A 62 -12.35 3.70 -11.71
C TRP A 62 -11.46 2.58 -12.31
N ILE A 63 -10.80 2.79 -13.44
CA ILE A 63 -9.81 1.83 -14.00
C ILE A 63 -8.55 1.83 -13.13
N LEU A 64 -8.14 3.00 -12.62
CA LEU A 64 -7.06 3.10 -11.66
C LEU A 64 -7.41 2.34 -10.37
N LEU A 65 -8.63 2.48 -9.86
CA LEU A 65 -9.11 1.70 -8.72
C LEU A 65 -9.08 0.18 -9.01
N LEU A 66 -9.50 -0.27 -10.18
CA LEU A 66 -9.41 -1.68 -10.56
C LEU A 66 -7.97 -2.17 -10.67
N THR A 67 -7.07 -1.35 -11.20
CA THR A 67 -5.66 -1.73 -11.40
C THR A 67 -4.91 -1.74 -10.06
N GLN A 68 -4.84 -0.59 -9.40
CA GLN A 68 -4.08 -0.40 -8.16
C GLN A 68 -4.80 -1.00 -6.95
N GLY A 69 -6.12 -0.81 -6.85
CA GLY A 69 -6.93 -1.43 -5.80
C GLY A 69 -7.00 -2.95 -5.96
N GLY A 70 -7.12 -3.45 -7.19
CA GLY A 70 -7.01 -4.88 -7.50
C GLY A 70 -5.65 -5.43 -7.06
N GLY A 71 -4.55 -4.79 -7.47
CA GLY A 71 -3.22 -5.14 -7.01
C GLY A 71 -3.11 -5.19 -5.48
N THR A 72 -3.60 -4.15 -4.80
CA THR A 72 -3.62 -4.07 -3.32
C THR A 72 -4.37 -5.25 -2.69
N ILE A 73 -5.52 -5.65 -3.26
CA ILE A 73 -6.26 -6.85 -2.84
C ILE A 73 -5.40 -8.10 -3.04
N GLY A 74 -4.67 -8.21 -4.16
CA GLY A 74 -3.69 -9.27 -4.38
C GLY A 74 -2.63 -9.31 -3.27
N GLY A 75 -2.07 -8.16 -2.89
CA GLY A 75 -1.13 -8.03 -1.77
C GLY A 75 -1.74 -8.49 -0.43
N ILE A 76 -2.99 -8.13 -0.17
CA ILE A 76 -3.73 -8.56 1.03
C ILE A 76 -3.83 -10.10 1.04
N ILE A 77 -4.28 -10.69 -0.07
CA ILE A 77 -4.42 -12.15 -0.20
C ILE A 77 -3.07 -12.84 -0.01
N ALA A 78 -2.01 -12.34 -0.65
CA ALA A 78 -0.66 -12.90 -0.48
C ALA A 78 -0.24 -12.90 1.00
N THR A 79 -0.46 -11.79 1.70
CA THR A 79 -0.12 -11.65 3.12
C THR A 79 -0.88 -12.67 3.98
N LEU A 80 -2.18 -12.83 3.74
CA LEU A 80 -3.01 -13.80 4.47
C LEU A 80 -2.57 -15.25 4.21
N LEU A 81 -2.27 -15.59 2.95
CA LEU A 81 -1.78 -16.91 2.57
C LEU A 81 -0.42 -17.20 3.22
N LEU A 82 0.52 -16.27 3.13
CA LEU A 82 1.83 -16.42 3.75
C LEU A 82 1.74 -16.54 5.27
N TRP A 83 0.92 -15.72 5.91
CA TRP A 83 0.72 -15.83 7.35
C TRP A 83 0.17 -17.19 7.77
N LYS A 84 -0.83 -17.68 7.04
CA LYS A 84 -1.47 -18.97 7.33
C LYS A 84 -0.55 -20.15 7.03
N PHE A 85 0.15 -20.15 5.89
CA PHE A 85 0.88 -21.32 5.39
C PHE A 85 2.37 -21.30 5.70
N LEU A 86 3.03 -20.14 5.59
CA LEU A 86 4.45 -20.00 5.85
C LEU A 86 4.72 -19.76 7.33
N ASN A 87 3.99 -18.82 7.95
CA ASN A 87 4.15 -18.55 9.38
C ASN A 87 3.40 -19.56 10.26
N ARG A 88 2.42 -20.27 9.71
CA ARG A 88 1.58 -21.27 10.40
C ARG A 88 0.91 -20.71 11.65
N GLN A 89 0.53 -19.43 11.58
CA GLN A 89 -0.15 -18.72 12.66
C GLN A 89 -1.61 -18.43 12.28
N PRO A 90 -2.54 -18.35 13.24
CA PRO A 90 -3.92 -18.02 12.94
C PRO A 90 -4.04 -16.54 12.52
N ILE A 91 -4.93 -16.22 11.58
CA ILE A 91 -5.09 -14.87 11.01
C ILE A 91 -5.36 -13.80 12.09
N LYS A 92 -6.06 -14.17 13.17
CA LYS A 92 -6.30 -13.29 14.33
C LYS A 92 -5.04 -12.74 15.00
N GLU A 93 -3.87 -13.32 14.74
CA GLU A 93 -2.59 -12.87 15.30
C GLU A 93 -1.83 -11.87 14.41
N LEU A 94 -2.34 -11.61 13.21
CA LEU A 94 -1.75 -10.67 12.25
C LEU A 94 -1.90 -9.20 12.67
N GLY A 95 -2.55 -8.89 13.80
CA GLY A 95 -2.64 -7.51 14.31
C GLY A 95 -4.05 -6.96 14.46
N PHE A 96 -5.09 -7.74 14.15
CA PHE A 96 -6.50 -7.34 14.30
C PHE A 96 -7.01 -7.18 15.75
N LYS A 97 -6.12 -7.02 16.73
CA LYS A 97 -6.45 -6.97 18.17
C LYS A 97 -6.44 -5.55 18.76
N GLY A 98 -6.54 -4.51 17.92
CA GLY A 98 -6.59 -3.12 18.37
C GLY A 98 -7.93 -2.72 18.98
N SER A 99 -7.93 -1.73 19.86
CA SER A 99 -9.18 -1.13 20.35
C SER A 99 -9.69 -0.08 19.36
N TRP A 100 -11.01 0.17 19.37
CA TRP A 100 -11.60 1.26 18.58
C TRP A 100 -11.02 2.64 18.95
N LYS A 101 -10.58 2.79 20.22
CA LYS A 101 -9.91 4.01 20.69
C LYS A 101 -8.57 4.22 20.00
N ASP A 102 -7.77 3.17 19.86
CA ASP A 102 -6.47 3.24 19.18
C ASP A 102 -6.65 3.56 17.69
N PHE A 103 -7.70 3.00 17.07
CA PHE A 103 -8.05 3.30 15.68
C PHE A 103 -8.42 4.78 15.48
N ILE A 104 -9.35 5.31 16.29
CA ILE A 104 -9.73 6.73 16.22
C ILE A 104 -8.52 7.63 16.50
N PHE A 105 -7.70 7.29 17.51
CA PHE A 105 -6.53 8.07 17.85
C PHE A 105 -5.51 8.10 16.69
N GLY A 106 -5.27 6.95 16.05
CA GLY A 106 -4.43 6.87 14.85
C GLY A 106 -4.98 7.69 13.68
N LEU A 107 -6.29 7.61 13.43
CA LEU A 107 -6.95 8.40 12.39
C LEU A 107 -6.83 9.91 12.66
N PHE A 108 -7.02 10.33 13.92
CA PHE A 108 -6.87 11.71 14.35
C PHE A 108 -5.43 12.23 14.18
N LEU A 109 -4.43 11.44 14.58
CA LEU A 109 -3.03 11.78 14.36
C LEU A 109 -2.70 11.89 12.87
N GLY A 110 -3.21 10.98 12.04
CA GLY A 110 -3.06 11.04 10.58
C GLY A 110 -3.68 12.32 10.00
N ALA A 111 -4.91 12.65 10.40
CA ALA A 111 -5.61 13.86 9.97
C ALA A 111 -4.86 15.15 10.36
N ILE A 112 -4.35 15.23 11.59
CA ILE A 112 -3.51 16.36 12.02
C ILE A 112 -2.24 16.44 11.17
N SER A 113 -1.56 15.31 10.97
CA SER A 113 -0.29 15.28 10.25
C SER A 113 -0.43 15.78 8.82
N ILE A 114 -1.42 15.28 8.06
CA ILE A 114 -1.63 15.71 6.68
C ILE A 114 -2.12 17.15 6.60
N THR A 115 -2.92 17.60 7.57
CA THR A 115 -3.39 19.00 7.65
C THR A 115 -2.23 19.97 7.89
N LEU A 116 -1.30 19.61 8.80
CA LEU A 116 -0.11 20.41 9.06
C LEU A 116 0.78 20.51 7.81
N ILE A 117 1.04 19.40 7.13
CA ILE A 117 1.82 19.38 5.89
C ILE A 117 1.16 20.26 4.82
N PHE A 118 -0.16 20.14 4.66
CA PHE A 118 -0.92 20.96 3.71
C PHE A 118 -0.77 22.46 3.98
N PHE A 119 -0.93 22.91 5.23
CA PHE A 119 -0.76 24.32 5.57
C PHE A 119 0.69 24.80 5.45
N LEU A 120 1.67 23.94 5.75
CA LEU A 120 3.08 24.27 5.55
C LEU A 120 3.38 24.50 4.06
N LEU A 121 2.95 23.58 3.18
CA LEU A 121 3.12 23.72 1.73
C LEU A 121 2.40 24.95 1.17
N MET A 122 1.25 25.31 1.75
CA MET A 122 0.54 26.53 1.35
C MET A 122 1.27 27.79 1.80
N ALA A 123 1.84 27.78 3.01
CA ALA A 123 2.59 28.90 3.57
C ALA A 123 3.93 29.14 2.86
N THR A 124 4.58 28.08 2.36
CA THR A 124 5.79 28.18 1.53
C THR A 124 5.49 28.58 0.08
N GLY A 125 4.22 28.50 -0.34
CA GLY A 125 3.79 28.81 -1.69
C GLY A 125 4.00 27.66 -2.69
N ASP A 126 4.34 26.45 -2.20
CA ASP A 126 4.54 25.25 -3.01
C ASP A 126 3.21 24.71 -3.57
N ILE A 127 2.09 24.98 -2.89
CA ILE A 127 0.75 24.63 -3.35
C ILE A 127 -0.19 25.84 -3.33
N LYS A 128 -1.21 25.80 -4.19
CA LYS A 128 -2.31 26.76 -4.20
C LYS A 128 -3.64 26.04 -4.08
N LEU A 129 -4.57 26.69 -3.41
CA LEU A 129 -5.94 26.20 -3.28
C LEU A 129 -6.66 26.38 -4.61
N LEU A 130 -7.07 25.28 -5.26
CA LEU A 130 -7.81 25.33 -6.53
C LEU A 130 -9.28 25.71 -6.33
N ASN A 131 -9.89 25.20 -5.25
CA ASN A 131 -11.27 25.48 -4.86
C ASN A 131 -11.29 25.96 -3.41
N LEU A 132 -12.21 26.87 -3.06
CA LEU A 132 -12.39 27.29 -1.66
C LEU A 132 -12.60 26.05 -0.76
N ILE A 133 -12.09 26.10 0.48
CA ILE A 133 -12.26 25.01 1.47
C ILE A 133 -13.75 24.70 1.70
N SER A 134 -14.61 25.73 1.60
CA SER A 134 -16.06 25.62 1.71
C SER A 134 -16.77 25.06 0.48
N GLN A 135 -16.05 24.83 -0.62
CA GLN A 135 -16.59 24.35 -1.90
C GLN A 135 -15.74 23.19 -2.46
N PRO A 136 -15.66 22.06 -1.74
CA PRO A 136 -14.92 20.89 -2.22
C PRO A 136 -15.57 20.29 -3.48
N ASP A 137 -14.73 19.84 -4.42
CA ASP A 137 -15.19 19.10 -5.60
C ASP A 137 -15.16 17.58 -5.34
N PHE A 138 -16.33 17.02 -5.02
CA PHE A 138 -16.50 15.58 -4.86
C PHE A 138 -16.96 14.96 -6.18
N ASN A 139 -16.00 14.39 -6.90
CA ASN A 139 -16.24 13.71 -8.17
C ASN A 139 -15.80 12.23 -8.09
N SER A 140 -15.91 11.52 -9.21
CA SER A 140 -15.53 10.11 -9.32
C SER A 140 -14.04 9.87 -9.02
N PHE A 141 -13.18 10.86 -9.24
CA PHE A 141 -11.76 10.81 -8.91
C PHE A 141 -11.57 10.82 -7.40
N THR A 142 -12.15 11.79 -6.71
CA THR A 142 -12.09 11.90 -5.23
C THR A 142 -12.58 10.61 -4.57
N MET A 143 -13.69 10.04 -5.04
CA MET A 143 -14.23 8.79 -4.51
C MET A 143 -13.31 7.58 -4.78
N SER A 144 -12.76 7.47 -6.00
CA SER A 144 -11.89 6.34 -6.37
C SER A 144 -10.60 6.36 -5.56
N PHE A 145 -9.99 7.53 -5.38
CA PHE A 145 -8.77 7.69 -4.58
C PHE A 145 -9.02 7.45 -3.09
N LEU A 146 -10.16 7.90 -2.56
CA LEU A 146 -10.54 7.61 -1.17
C LEU A 146 -10.59 6.10 -0.90
N ILE A 147 -11.29 5.35 -1.75
CA ILE A 147 -11.39 3.89 -1.62
C ILE A 147 -10.02 3.24 -1.78
N MET A 148 -9.25 3.67 -2.79
CA MET A 148 -7.91 3.13 -3.06
C MET A 148 -6.98 3.34 -1.85
N PHE A 149 -6.90 4.54 -1.29
CA PHE A 149 -6.01 4.80 -0.14
C PHE A 149 -6.46 4.13 1.16
N ILE A 150 -7.77 3.88 1.34
CA ILE A 150 -8.24 3.03 2.45
C ILE A 150 -7.72 1.60 2.29
N LEU A 151 -7.78 1.05 1.07
CA LEU A 151 -7.26 -0.29 0.78
C LEU A 151 -5.74 -0.35 0.97
N VAL A 152 -5.01 0.63 0.45
CA VAL A 152 -3.54 0.71 0.56
C VAL A 152 -3.14 0.83 2.02
N GLY A 153 -3.72 1.76 2.78
CA GLY A 153 -3.41 1.92 4.21
C GLY A 153 -3.72 0.67 5.03
N PHE A 154 -4.82 -0.03 4.72
CA PHE A 154 -5.13 -1.32 5.35
C PHE A 154 -4.09 -2.39 5.01
N PHE A 155 -3.71 -2.51 3.73
CA PHE A 155 -2.70 -3.46 3.29
C PHE A 155 -1.34 -3.20 3.95
N GLU A 156 -0.89 -1.94 3.96
CA GLU A 156 0.39 -1.56 4.55
C GLU A 156 0.44 -1.86 6.05
N GLU A 157 -0.61 -1.50 6.80
CA GLU A 157 -0.69 -1.80 8.22
C GLU A 157 -0.64 -3.33 8.46
N MET A 158 -1.38 -4.09 7.66
CA MET A 158 -1.44 -5.55 7.75
C MET A 158 -0.09 -6.21 7.38
N PHE A 159 0.61 -5.72 6.36
CA PHE A 159 1.87 -6.31 5.92
C PHE A 159 3.05 -5.88 6.79
N PHE A 160 3.24 -4.58 7.01
CA PHE A 160 4.42 -4.09 7.72
C PHE A 160 4.29 -4.26 9.23
N ARG A 161 3.15 -3.84 9.83
CA ARG A 161 2.97 -3.95 11.29
C ARG A 161 2.42 -5.29 11.73
N GLY A 162 1.62 -5.92 10.88
CA GLY A 162 1.18 -7.28 11.07
C GLY A 162 2.27 -8.28 10.69
N TYR A 163 2.43 -8.56 9.41
CA TYR A 163 3.26 -9.66 8.93
C TYR A 163 4.75 -9.50 9.28
N VAL A 164 5.42 -8.42 8.90
CA VAL A 164 6.88 -8.24 9.09
C VAL A 164 7.25 -8.22 10.57
N ILE A 165 6.63 -7.33 11.36
CA ILE A 165 6.90 -7.19 12.79
C ILE A 165 6.61 -8.49 13.55
N LYS A 166 5.45 -9.13 13.33
CA LYS A 166 5.10 -10.38 14.03
C LYS A 166 5.99 -11.54 13.60
N THR A 167 6.37 -11.61 12.33
CA THR A 167 7.35 -12.60 11.85
C THR A 167 8.66 -12.46 12.61
N MET A 168 9.21 -11.25 12.72
CA MET A 168 10.47 -11.05 13.45
C MET A 168 10.33 -11.31 14.95
N ALA A 169 9.23 -10.88 15.56
CA ALA A 169 8.94 -11.10 16.97
C ALA A 169 8.87 -12.60 17.30
N SER A 170 8.19 -13.40 16.47
CA SER A 170 8.09 -14.86 16.65
C SER A 170 9.44 -15.59 16.55
N ARG A 171 10.46 -14.95 15.95
CA ARG A 171 11.83 -15.46 15.85
C ARG A 171 12.79 -14.83 16.87
N GLN A 172 12.24 -14.20 17.92
CA GLN A 172 13.00 -13.66 19.06
C GLN A 172 14.02 -12.58 18.68
N ASN A 173 13.75 -11.81 17.61
CA ASN A 173 14.57 -10.64 17.29
C ASN A 173 14.42 -9.55 18.36
N LYS A 174 15.49 -8.77 18.58
CA LYS A 174 15.46 -7.63 19.52
C LYS A 174 14.46 -6.57 19.04
N LYS A 175 13.68 -5.97 19.96
CA LYS A 175 12.62 -5.00 19.64
C LYS A 175 13.10 -3.85 18.74
N TRP A 176 14.26 -3.25 19.01
CA TRP A 176 14.78 -2.15 18.20
C TRP A 176 15.11 -2.58 16.76
N VAL A 177 15.61 -3.81 16.57
CA VAL A 177 15.87 -4.38 15.23
C VAL A 177 14.57 -4.59 14.47
N ILE A 178 13.50 -5.01 15.16
CA ILE A 178 12.17 -5.19 14.57
C ILE A 178 11.66 -3.89 13.95
N TYR A 179 11.70 -2.80 14.70
CA TYR A 179 11.23 -1.51 14.20
C TYR A 179 12.13 -0.95 13.10
N LEU A 180 13.45 -1.05 13.25
CA LEU A 180 14.40 -0.59 12.23
C LEU A 180 14.21 -1.33 10.91
N VAL A 181 14.16 -2.66 10.94
CA VAL A 181 13.99 -3.48 9.74
C VAL A 181 12.63 -3.21 9.09
N SER A 182 11.55 -3.10 9.88
CA SER A 182 10.24 -2.76 9.33
C SER A 182 10.25 -1.41 8.61
N ALA A 183 10.90 -0.39 9.17
CA ALA A 183 11.04 0.93 8.55
C ALA A 183 11.90 0.90 7.27
N VAL A 184 13.01 0.17 7.28
CA VAL A 184 13.89 0.01 6.11
C VAL A 184 13.17 -0.73 4.98
N VAL A 185 12.51 -1.85 5.30
CA VAL A 185 11.72 -2.63 4.32
C VAL A 185 10.59 -1.79 3.73
N PHE A 186 9.88 -1.02 4.58
CA PHE A 186 8.86 -0.08 4.12
C PHE A 186 9.44 0.95 3.15
N SER A 187 10.56 1.58 3.52
CA SER A 187 11.21 2.61 2.71
C SER A 187 11.69 2.05 1.36
N ILE A 188 12.30 0.86 1.35
CA ILE A 188 12.74 0.19 0.11
C ILE A 188 11.54 -0.12 -0.79
N ALA A 189 10.44 -0.62 -0.23
CA ALA A 189 9.24 -0.94 -1.01
C ALA A 189 8.65 0.31 -1.70
N HIS A 190 8.82 1.49 -1.10
CA HIS A 190 8.35 2.77 -1.65
C HIS A 190 9.41 3.48 -2.49
N GLY A 191 10.65 3.01 -2.53
CA GLY A 191 11.73 3.61 -3.34
C GLY A 191 11.47 3.56 -4.84
N ALA A 192 10.54 2.73 -5.30
CA ALA A 192 10.10 2.68 -6.69
C ALA A 192 8.95 3.67 -7.02
N ASN A 193 8.44 4.40 -6.02
CA ASN A 193 7.38 5.37 -6.25
C ASN A 193 7.92 6.57 -7.06
N PRO A 194 7.12 7.11 -8.01
CA PRO A 194 7.48 8.33 -8.71
C PRO A 194 7.79 9.47 -7.74
N ASN A 195 8.78 10.30 -8.07
CA ASN A 195 9.20 11.46 -7.29
C ASN A 195 9.85 11.16 -5.92
N VAL A 196 10.26 9.91 -5.67
CA VAL A 196 11.16 9.59 -4.55
C VAL A 196 12.61 9.80 -5.02
N SER A 197 13.29 10.81 -4.46
CA SER A 197 14.73 10.99 -4.64
C SER A 197 15.49 10.17 -3.59
N ILE A 198 16.37 9.27 -4.04
CA ILE A 198 17.35 8.56 -3.19
C ILE A 198 18.62 9.39 -3.10
#